data_AF-A0A973PZP1-F1
#
_entry.id   AF-A0A973PZP1-F1
#
_cell.length_a   1.000
_cell.length_b   1.000
_cell.length_c   1.000
_cell.angle_alpha   90.00
_cell.angle_beta   90.00
_cell.angle_gamma   90.00
#
_symmetry.space_group_name_H-M   'P 1'
#
loop_
_entity.id
_entity.type
_entity.pdbx_description
1 polymer ?
#
loop_
_entity_poly.entity_id
_entity_poly.type
_entity_poly.pdbx_seq_one_letter_code
_entity_poly.pdbx_strand_id
1 'polypeptide(L)' 'ARAVWRPAPDLRTSTEAWLTAGGPHHTVLSSAIGAEELTDLADILGTELLLIDQDTSIRRFTQEIRWNQAYYRLARGL' A
#
# COMPACT_ATOMS: atom_id res chain seq x y z
N ALA A 1 -15.73 -4.72 -20.41
CA ALA A 1 -16.20 -4.08 -19.16
C ALA A 1 -15.24 -2.95 -18.78
N ARG A 2 -15.72 -1.86 -18.18
CA ARG A 2 -14.89 -0.74 -17.72
C ARG A 2 -15.26 -0.39 -16.28
N ALA A 3 -14.26 -0.11 -15.45
CA ALA A 3 -14.42 0.43 -14.10
C ALA A 3 -13.77 1.81 -14.05
N VAL A 4 -14.42 2.75 -13.37
CA VAL A 4 -13.92 4.12 -13.17
C VAL A 4 -14.10 4.47 -11.71
N TRP A 5 -13.06 4.98 -11.07
CA TRP A 5 -13.08 5.36 -9.66
C TRP A 5 -12.22 6.61 -9.44
N ARG A 6 -12.43 7.26 -8.29
CA ARG A 6 -11.55 8.31 -7.79
C ARG A 6 -10.71 7.71 -6.65
N PRO A 7 -9.40 7.56 -6.81
CA PRO A 7 -8.56 7.05 -5.72
C PRO A 7 -8.44 8.10 -4.62
N ALA A 8 -8.37 7.62 -3.38
CA ALA A 8 -8.00 8.45 -2.23
C ALA A 8 -6.45 8.60 -2.16
N PRO A 9 -5.93 9.69 -1.61
CA PRO A 9 -6.67 10.90 -1.22
C PRO A 9 -7.07 11.73 -2.46
N ASP A 10 -6.25 11.68 -3.50
CA ASP A 10 -6.50 12.22 -4.83
C ASP A 10 -5.64 11.50 -5.87
N LEU A 11 -5.94 11.72 -7.16
CA LEU A 11 -5.24 11.05 -8.26
C LEU A 11 -3.73 11.29 -8.27
N ARG A 12 -3.26 12.49 -7.89
CA ARG A 12 -1.84 12.82 -7.92
C ARG A 12 -1.12 12.06 -6.81
N THR A 13 -1.58 12.21 -5.58
CA THR A 13 -0.92 11.59 -4.42
C THR A 13 -1.01 10.07 -4.45
N SER A 14 -2.16 9.49 -4.83
CA SER A 14 -2.29 8.04 -4.93
C SER A 14 -1.35 7.45 -5.99
N THR A 15 -1.22 8.12 -7.14
CA THR A 15 -0.36 7.67 -8.24
C THR A 15 1.11 7.77 -7.85
N GLU A 16 1.52 8.87 -7.24
CA GLU A 16 2.91 9.05 -6.78
C GLU A 16 3.27 8.05 -5.68
N ALA A 17 2.38 7.81 -4.70
CA ALA A 17 2.58 6.79 -3.69
C ALA A 17 2.70 5.38 -4.32
N TRP A 18 1.81 5.02 -5.25
CA TRP A 18 1.84 3.73 -5.95
C TRP A 18 3.15 3.52 -6.71
N LEU A 19 3.61 4.53 -7.47
CA LEU A 19 4.88 4.47 -8.19
C LEU A 19 6.08 4.41 -7.24
N THR A 20 6.03 5.15 -6.13
CA THR A 20 7.08 5.16 -5.10
C THR A 20 7.23 3.79 -4.44
N ALA A 21 6.11 3.10 -4.19
CA ALA A 21 6.10 1.73 -3.68
C ALA A 21 6.48 0.67 -4.74
N GLY A 22 6.63 1.04 -6.01
CA GLY A 22 6.90 0.11 -7.10
C GLY A 22 5.69 -0.75 -7.50
N GLY A 23 4.47 -0.23 -7.31
CA GLY A 23 3.23 -0.97 -7.58
C GLY A 23 3.04 -1.34 -9.06
N PRO A 24 2.48 -2.53 -9.36
CA PRO A 24 2.27 -3.00 -10.74
C PRO A 24 1.12 -2.27 -11.45
N HIS A 25 1.06 -2.40 -12.78
CA HIS A 25 -0.05 -1.89 -13.60
C HIS A 25 -1.31 -2.79 -13.55
N HIS A 26 -1.12 -4.09 -13.32
CA HIS A 26 -2.21 -5.02 -13.08
C HIS A 26 -2.59 -5.01 -11.61
N THR A 27 -3.89 -4.86 -11.34
CA THR A 27 -4.46 -4.83 -9.98
C THR A 27 -5.68 -5.73 -9.90
N VAL A 28 -6.09 -6.05 -8.67
CA VAL A 28 -7.38 -6.68 -8.38
C VAL A 28 -8.30 -5.61 -7.81
N LEU A 29 -9.44 -5.39 -8.44
CA LEU A 29 -10.49 -4.50 -7.94
C LEU A 29 -11.53 -5.32 -7.16
N SER A 30 -11.81 -4.94 -5.92
CA SER A 30 -12.83 -5.58 -5.08
C SER A 30 -13.75 -4.53 -4.45
N SER A 31 -15.05 -4.85 -4.37
CA SER A 31 -16.03 -4.11 -3.58
C SER A 31 -16.49 -4.87 -2.33
N ALA A 32 -15.92 -6.05 -2.08
CA ALA A 32 -16.29 -6.93 -0.97
C ALA A 32 -15.18 -7.04 0.09
N ILE A 33 -13.95 -6.61 -0.24
CA ILE A 33 -12.77 -6.71 0.63
C ILE A 33 -12.30 -5.29 0.96
N GLY A 34 -12.11 -5.01 2.25
CA GLY A 34 -11.63 -3.73 2.77
C GLY A 34 -10.15 -3.76 3.16
N ALA A 35 -9.71 -2.67 3.78
CA ALA A 35 -8.33 -2.53 4.25
C ALA A 35 -8.04 -3.40 5.48
N GLU A 36 -9.03 -3.63 6.35
CA GLU A 36 -8.90 -4.46 7.55
C GLU A 36 -8.56 -5.91 7.18
N GLU A 37 -9.31 -6.51 6.25
CA GLU A 37 -9.05 -7.89 5.83
C GLU A 37 -7.68 -8.07 5.16
N LEU A 38 -7.22 -7.06 4.40
CA LEU A 38 -5.88 -7.07 3.80
C LEU A 38 -4.77 -6.86 4.84
N THR A 39 -5.05 -6.12 5.91
CA THR A 39 -4.13 -5.94 7.04
C THR A 39 -3.95 -7.24 7.79
N ASP A 40 -5.05 -7.89 8.17
CA ASP A 40 -5.02 -9.20 8.83
C ASP A 40 -4.27 -10.24 7.97
N LEU A 41 -4.53 -10.27 6.67
CA LEU A 41 -3.83 -11.17 5.75
C LEU A 41 -2.33 -10.91 5.71
N ALA A 42 -1.91 -9.64 5.64
CA ALA A 42 -0.51 -9.26 5.61
C ALA A 42 0.21 -9.68 6.91
N ASP A 43 -0.45 -9.50 8.06
CA ASP A 43 0.07 -9.92 9.36
C ASP A 43 0.21 -11.45 9.47
N ILE A 44 -0.82 -12.20 9.06
CA ILE A 44 -0.78 -13.68 9.04
C ILE A 44 0.37 -14.20 8.16
N LEU A 45 0.60 -13.55 7.02
CA LEU A 45 1.65 -13.94 6.06
C LEU A 45 3.03 -13.35 6.40
N GLY A 46 3.13 -12.46 7.38
CA GLY A 46 4.36 -11.73 7.69
C GLY A 46 4.88 -10.90 6.51
N THR A 47 3.97 -10.33 5.71
CA THR A 47 4.28 -9.56 4.49
C THR A 47 4.03 -8.06 4.72
N GLU A 48 4.86 -7.22 4.09
CA GLU A 48 4.66 -5.76 4.13
C GLU A 48 3.33 -5.35 3.50
N LEU A 49 2.55 -4.55 4.23
CA LEU A 49 1.42 -3.80 3.71
C LEU A 49 1.74 -2.30 3.71
N LEU A 50 1.55 -1.66 2.56
CA LEU A 50 1.57 -0.21 2.41
C LEU A 50 0.16 0.25 2.03
N LEU A 51 -0.50 0.97 2.92
CA LEU A 51 -1.86 1.45 2.71
C LEU A 51 -1.85 2.85 2.08
N ILE A 52 -2.63 3.03 1.01
CA ILE A 52 -2.91 4.34 0.41
C ILE A 52 -4.39 4.63 0.62
N ASP A 53 -4.67 5.68 1.38
CA ASP A 53 -6.01 6.09 1.83
C ASP A 53 -6.13 7.63 1.92
N GLN A 54 -7.21 8.11 2.55
CA GLN A 54 -7.47 9.56 2.70
C GLN A 54 -6.41 10.31 3.51
N ASP A 55 -5.66 9.64 4.39
CA ASP A 55 -4.70 10.28 5.31
C ASP A 55 -3.26 10.21 4.77
N THR A 56 -3.10 9.62 3.58
CA THR A 56 -1.81 9.44 2.93
C THR A 56 -1.18 10.78 2.52
N SER A 57 0.05 11.01 2.96
CA SER A 57 0.93 12.05 2.40
C SER A 57 2.23 11.42 1.91
N ILE A 58 2.75 11.90 0.78
CA ILE A 58 3.98 11.32 0.16
C ILE A 58 5.15 11.32 1.13
N ARG A 59 5.29 12.38 1.94
CA ARG A 59 6.36 12.47 2.95
C ARG A 59 6.26 11.34 3.97
N ARG A 60 5.07 11.10 4.53
CA ARG A 60 4.84 10.05 5.52
C ARG A 60 4.99 8.66 4.90
N PHE A 61 4.37 8.44 3.74
CA PHE A 61 4.42 7.17 3.01
C PHE A 61 5.85 6.75 2.66
N THR A 62 6.68 7.70 2.22
CA THR A 62 8.12 7.45 1.94
C THR A 62 8.90 7.08 3.21
N GLN A 63 8.54 7.67 4.36
CA GLN A 63 9.17 7.32 5.64
C GLN A 63 8.78 5.90 6.07
N GLU A 64 7.49 5.55 5.94
CA GLU A 64 6.98 4.20 6.25
C GLU A 64 7.70 3.13 5.43
N ILE A 65 7.86 3.32 4.11
CA ILE A 65 8.65 2.40 3.26
C ILE A 65 10.07 2.20 3.81
N ARG A 66 10.75 3.29 4.22
CA ARG A 66 12.13 3.21 4.71
C ARG A 66 12.23 2.48 6.05
N TRP A 67 11.28 2.72 6.95
CA TRP A 67 11.22 2.05 8.24
C TRP A 67 10.89 0.57 8.08
N ASN A 68 9.90 0.25 7.24
CA ASN A 68 9.51 -1.12 6.92
C ASN A 68 10.66 -1.88 6.26
N GLN A 69 11.38 -1.29 5.30
CA GLN A 69 12.57 -1.90 4.70
C GLN A 69 13.59 -2.33 5.74
N ALA A 70 13.84 -1.50 6.77
CA ALA A 70 14.73 -1.87 7.87
C ALA A 70 14.13 -3.01 8.72
N TYR A 71 12.86 -2.88 9.13
CA TYR A 71 12.16 -3.89 9.92
C TYR A 71 12.15 -5.26 9.24
N TYR A 72 11.66 -5.35 8.00
CA TYR A 72 11.55 -6.62 7.26
C TYR A 72 12.90 -7.22 6.86
N ARG A 73 14.00 -6.43 6.82
CA ARG A 73 15.36 -6.99 6.69
C ARG A 73 15.81 -7.61 8.01
N LEU A 74 15.60 -6.91 9.13
CA LEU A 74 15.97 -7.42 10.46
C LEU A 74 15.15 -8.66 10.85
N ALA A 75 13.84 -8.64 10.59
CA ALA A 75 12.92 -9.73 10.94
C ALA A 75 13.20 -11.03 10.16
N ARG A 76 13.80 -10.95 8.97
CA ARG A 76 14.19 -12.13 8.16
C ARG A 76 15.50 -12.79 8.60
N GLY A 77 16.14 -12.27 9.66
CA GLY A 77 17.51 -12.61 10.01
C GLY A 77 18.49 -11.86 9.11
N LEU A 78 19.59 -11.37 9.69
CA LEU A 78 20.69 -10.75 8.93
C LEU A 78 21.22 -11.70 7.85
#